data_AF-A0A7Y8HKA8-F1
#
_entry.id   AF-A0A7Y8HKA8-F1
#
_cell.length_a   1.000
_cell.length_b   1.000
_cell.length_c   1.000
_cell.angle_alpha   90.00
_cell.angle_beta   90.00
_cell.angle_gamma   90.00
#
_symmetry.space_group_name_H-M   'P 1'
#
loop_
_entity.id
_entity.type
_entity.pdbx_description
1 polymer ?
#
loop_
_entity_poly.entity_id
_entity_poly.type
_entity_poly.pdbx_seq_one_letter_code
_entity_poly.pdbx_strand_id
1 'polypeptide(L)' 'MAKSLYETLQVNENATQEEIKKAYKKLARQYHPDINKEPTAEEKFKEINAAYEILSDEKKRKQYD' A
#
# COMPACT_ATOMS: atom_id res chain seq x y z
N MET A 1 -4.40 14.74 9.49
CA MET A 1 -3.35 14.72 8.44
C MET A 1 -3.71 13.58 7.51
N ALA A 2 -3.92 13.86 6.22
CA ALA A 2 -4.23 12.81 5.25
C ALA A 2 -3.03 11.86 5.18
N LYS A 3 -3.21 10.58 5.51
CA LYS A 3 -2.18 9.56 5.28
C LYS A 3 -1.92 9.55 3.78
N SER A 4 -0.67 9.78 3.39
CA SER A 4 -0.29 9.62 1.99
C SER A 4 -0.37 8.14 1.61
N LEU A 5 -0.69 7.84 0.34
CA LEU A 5 -0.67 6.46 -0.16
C LEU A 5 0.73 5.83 0.01
N TYR A 6 1.77 6.65 -0.10
CA TYR A 6 3.16 6.27 0.17
C TYR A 6 3.39 5.84 1.63
N GLU A 7 2.87 6.59 2.60
CA GLU A 7 2.94 6.23 4.02
C GLU A 7 2.17 4.95 4.33
N THR A 8 1.03 4.75 3.66
CA THR A 8 0.22 3.53 3.78
C THR A 8 0.99 2.30 3.31
N LEU A 9 1.74 2.43 2.21
CA LEU A 9 2.64 1.39 1.73
C LEU A 9 4.00 1.38 2.45
N GLN A 10 4.23 2.27 3.41
CA GLN A 10 5.51 2.44 4.12
C GLN A 10 6.70 2.62 3.16
N VAL A 11 6.49 3.38 2.10
CA VAL A 11 7.51 3.73 1.10
C VAL A 11 7.69 5.24 1.03
N ASN A 12 8.81 5.66 0.44
CA ASN A 12 9.07 7.06 0.15
C ASN A 12 8.21 7.54 -1.04
N GLU A 13 7.88 8.82 -1.12
CA GLU A 13 7.24 9.44 -2.30
C GLU A 13 8.07 9.25 -3.59
N ASN A 14 9.40 9.16 -3.45
CA ASN A 14 10.33 8.88 -4.55
C ASN A 14 10.51 7.38 -4.84
N ALA A 15 9.73 6.50 -4.19
CA ALA A 15 9.89 5.06 -4.36
C ALA A 15 9.63 4.62 -5.80
N THR A 16 10.45 3.69 -6.27
CA THR A 16 10.29 3.06 -7.58
C THR A 16 9.11 2.08 -7.59
N GLN A 17 8.62 1.75 -8.79
CA GLN A 17 7.54 0.76 -8.95
C GLN A 17 7.91 -0.61 -8.34
N GLU A 18 9.19 -0.99 -8.39
CA GLU A 18 9.68 -2.20 -7.75
C GLU A 18 9.58 -2.14 -6.23
N GLU A 19 9.94 -1.00 -5.62
CA GLU A 19 9.83 -0.80 -4.17
C GLU A 19 8.39 -0.81 -3.70
N ILE A 20 7.50 -0.13 -4.41
CA ILE A 20 6.05 -0.13 -4.17
C ILE A 20 5.51 -1.57 -4.20
N LYS A 21 5.89 -2.36 -5.21
CA LYS A 21 5.46 -3.76 -5.34
C LYS A 21 6.04 -4.66 -4.26
N LYS A 22 7.30 -4.45 -3.85
CA LYS A 22 7.93 -5.19 -2.75
C LYS A 22 7.27 -4.87 -1.41
N ALA A 23 7.02 -3.60 -1.13
CA ALA A 23 6.38 -3.14 0.09
C ALA A 23 4.94 -3.66 0.19
N TYR A 24 4.16 -3.55 -0.89
CA TYR A 24 2.83 -4.14 -0.99
C TYR A 24 2.85 -5.64 -0.65
N LYS A 25 3.73 -6.43 -1.26
CA LYS A 25 3.83 -7.88 -0.97
C LYS A 25 4.18 -8.17 0.49
N LYS A 26 5.05 -7.37 1.10
CA LYS A 26 5.44 -7.52 2.52
C LYS A 26 4.25 -7.23 3.43
N LEU A 27 3.58 -6.10 3.20
CA LEU A 27 2.43 -5.67 4.00
C LEU A 27 1.21 -6.57 3.79
N ALA A 28 0.95 -6.98 2.55
CA ALA A 28 -0.12 -7.92 2.22
C ALA A 28 0.02 -9.24 2.97
N ARG A 29 1.25 -9.76 3.14
CA ARG A 29 1.50 -10.95 3.97
C ARG A 29 1.34 -10.67 5.46
N GLN A 30 1.75 -9.49 5.93
CA GLN A 30 1.64 -9.11 7.34
C GLN A 30 0.19 -8.90 7.80
N TYR A 31 -0.67 -8.42 6.90
CA TYR A 31 -2.08 -8.12 7.16
C TYR A 31 -3.05 -9.08 6.45
N HIS A 32 -2.55 -10.20 5.89
CA HIS A 32 -3.38 -11.17 5.22
C HIS A 32 -4.37 -11.80 6.21
N PRO A 33 -5.66 -11.98 5.89
CA PRO A 33 -6.64 -12.57 6.81
C PRO A 33 -6.28 -13.99 7.30
N ASP A 34 -5.60 -14.80 6.47
CA ASP A 34 -5.07 -16.10 6.90
C ASP A 34 -3.96 -16.01 7.95
N ILE A 35 -3.17 -14.94 7.97
CA ILE A 35 -2.00 -14.78 8.85
C ILE A 35 -2.36 -13.94 10.06
N ASN A 36 -3.12 -12.87 9.85
CA ASN A 36 -3.52 -11.90 10.85
C ASN A 36 -5.05 -11.84 10.94
N LYS A 37 -5.59 -12.33 12.06
CA LYS A 37 -7.03 -12.37 12.36
C LYS A 37 -7.51 -11.15 13.14
N GLU A 38 -6.70 -10.12 13.29
CA GLU A 38 -7.13 -8.90 13.95
C GLU A 38 -8.16 -8.17 13.09
N PRO A 39 -9.24 -7.62 13.69
CA PRO A 39 -10.25 -6.87 12.96
C PRO A 39 -9.66 -5.63 12.26
N THR A 40 -8.58 -5.07 12.80
CA THR A 40 -7.87 -3.93 12.22
C THR A 40 -6.97 -4.32 11.03
N ALA A 41 -6.65 -5.61 10.86
CA ALA A 41 -5.83 -6.08 9.75
C ALA A 41 -6.58 -5.99 8.42
N GLU A 42 -7.88 -6.24 8.42
CA GLU A 42 -8.71 -6.11 7.22
C GLU A 42 -8.77 -4.66 6.73
N GLU A 43 -8.97 -3.71 7.64
CA GLU A 43 -8.97 -2.27 7.32
C GLU A 43 -7.62 -1.85 6.74
N LYS A 44 -6.52 -2.22 7.39
CA LYS A 44 -5.18 -1.93 6.88
C LYS A 44 -4.92 -2.57 5.53
N PHE A 45 -5.35 -3.82 5.33
CA PHE A 45 -5.21 -4.52 4.06
C PHE A 45 -5.97 -3.83 2.92
N LYS A 46 -7.18 -3.31 3.21
CA LYS A 46 -7.94 -2.47 2.29
C LYS A 46 -7.21 -1.17 1.96
N GLU A 47 -6.68 -0.46 2.97
CA GLU A 47 -5.86 0.75 2.76
C GLU A 47 -4.63 0.46 1.88
N ILE A 48 -3.91 -0.62 2.16
CA ILE A 48 -2.72 -1.07 1.42
C ILE A 48 -3.06 -1.39 -0.04
N ASN A 49 -4.16 -2.09 -0.29
CA ASN A 49 -4.63 -2.39 -1.64
C ASN A 49 -4.98 -1.14 -2.43
N ALA A 50 -5.73 -0.21 -1.82
CA ALA A 50 -6.12 1.04 -2.47
C ALA A 50 -4.88 1.89 -2.82
N ALA A 51 -3.92 1.99 -1.90
CA ALA A 51 -2.67 2.69 -2.15
C ALA A 51 -1.86 2.02 -3.26
N TYR A 52 -1.78 0.69 -3.28
CA TYR A 52 -1.08 -0.03 -4.34
C TYR A 52 -1.77 0.15 -5.70
N GLU A 53 -3.10 0.15 -5.79
CA GLU A 53 -3.82 0.32 -7.06
C GLU A 53 -3.52 1.66 -7.74
N ILE A 54 -3.32 2.72 -6.95
CA ILE A 54 -2.98 4.05 -7.47
C ILE A 54 -1.49 4.15 -7.76
N LEU A 55 -0.64 3.72 -6.83
CA LEU A 55 0.81 3.91 -6.95
C LEU A 55 1.48 2.94 -7.94
N SER A 56 0.90 1.76 -8.16
CA SER A 56 1.42 0.76 -9.12
C SER A 56 1.17 1.12 -10.59
N ASP A 57 0.19 1.98 -10.85
CA ASP A 57 -0.11 2.49 -12.19
C ASP A 57 0.54 3.86 -12.35
N GLU A 58 1.51 3.98 -13.25
CA GLU A 58 2.23 5.25 -13.48
C GLU A 58 1.31 6.40 -13.89
N LYS A 59 0.18 6.14 -14.57
CA LYS A 59 -0.78 7.18 -14.94
C LYS A 59 -1.60 7.62 -13.73
N LYS A 60 -2.09 6.68 -12.93
CA LYS A 60 -2.85 7.00 -11.70
C LYS A 60 -1.94 7.69 -10.67
N ARG A 61 -0.71 7.22 -10.52
CA ARG A 61 0.32 7.84 -9.68
C ARG A 61 0.57 9.28 -10.10
N LYS A 62 0.76 9.56 -11.39
CA LYS A 62 0.92 10.93 -11.91
C LYS A 62 -0.31 11.83 -11.73
N GLN A 63 -1.50 11.27 -11.55
CA GLN A 63 -2.70 12.05 -11.24
C GLN A 63 -2.87 12.30 -9.73
N TYR A 64 -2.26 11.45 -8.92
CA TYR A 64 -2.27 11.53 -7.47
C TYR A 64 -1.13 12.43 -6.94
N ASP A 65 0.07 12.31 -7.51
CA ASP A 65 1.20 13.22 -7.31
C ASP A 65 0.89 14.62 -7.86
#